data_AF-A0AAN6GJ68-F1
#
_entry.id   AF-A0AAN6GJ68-F1
#
_cell.length_a   1.000
_cell.length_b   1.000
_cell.length_c   1.000
_cell.angle_alpha   90.00
_cell.angle_beta   90.00
_cell.angle_gamma   90.00
#
_symmetry.space_group_name_H-M   'P 1'
#
loop_
_entity.id
_entity.type
_entity.pdbx_description
1 polymer ?
#
loop_
_entity_poly.entity_id
_entity_poly.type
_entity_poly.pdbx_seq_one_letter_code
_entity_poly.pdbx_strand_id
1 'polypeptide(L)'
;MLNIKRHPSLPTYQTPQASAHAARSKSFQATLKTKTFARPEQFATVMWKRIMDRLRDSRVPVNPALLPVRHRFLHLESASPPQAAVFNKIIESPLETTDEEVRTILPLEEATADSLREDGTHRFYIRSFSLTVTQLKDVNECFYKEADLWARAVEALTDEDFVFIRYVGTYGPSSSALGRFYEDLTQRSTGVFGAFFKTLAMLASEVIDTAKVYEITNATLQPLSVDLEVSQSLVDKRERLLIALLDRRVLLNRQAGGFFATWTAPAVTRLRTSEPAS
;
A
#
# COMPACT_ATOMS: atom_id res chain seq x y z
N MET A 1 12.12 -22.21 23.03
CA MET A 1 10.98 -21.43 23.59
C MET A 1 11.34 -19.96 23.53
N LEU A 2 10.89 -19.24 22.49
CA LEU A 2 11.09 -17.79 22.36
C LEU A 2 10.07 -17.09 23.24
N ASN A 3 10.56 -16.35 24.23
CA ASN A 3 9.73 -15.56 25.14
C ASN A 3 9.24 -14.31 24.40
N ILE A 4 8.11 -14.42 23.69
CA ILE A 4 7.48 -13.28 23.01
C ILE A 4 6.93 -12.37 24.11
N LYS A 5 7.68 -11.32 24.44
CA LYS A 5 7.19 -10.24 25.30
C LYS A 5 5.94 -9.67 24.64
N ARG A 6 4.77 -9.86 25.28
CA ARG A 6 3.55 -9.13 24.91
C ARG A 6 3.92 -7.64 24.92
N HIS A 7 3.83 -6.99 23.77
CA HIS A 7 3.94 -5.53 23.72
C HIS A 7 2.88 -4.96 24.67
N PRO A 8 3.24 -4.02 25.57
CA PRO A 8 2.25 -3.36 26.38
C PRO A 8 1.24 -2.75 25.43
N SER A 9 -0.02 -3.17 25.55
CA SER A 9 -1.15 -2.54 24.87
C SER A 9 -1.03 -1.05 25.16
N LEU A 10 -0.80 -0.24 24.13
CA LEU A 10 -0.99 1.21 24.26
C LEU A 10 -2.39 1.37 24.85
N PRO A 11 -2.53 2.10 25.98
CA PRO A 11 -3.85 2.37 26.48
C PRO A 11 -4.58 3.08 25.34
N THR A 12 -5.68 2.49 24.87
CA THR A 12 -6.60 3.06 23.89
C THR A 12 -7.31 4.25 24.54
N TYR A 13 -6.55 5.27 24.93
CA TYR A 13 -7.09 6.59 25.19
C TYR A 13 -7.39 7.18 23.81
N GLN A 14 -8.52 6.76 23.24
CA GLN A 14 -9.15 7.56 22.22
C GLN A 14 -9.52 8.88 22.89
N THR A 15 -8.74 9.90 22.59
CA THR A 15 -9.08 11.26 23.00
C THR A 15 -10.42 11.64 22.36
N PRO A 16 -11.23 12.50 22.98
CA PRO A 16 -12.46 13.00 22.35
C PRO A 16 -12.21 13.57 20.94
N GLN A 17 -11.04 14.17 20.72
CA GLN A 17 -10.59 14.67 19.43
C GLN A 17 -10.39 13.54 18.41
N ALA A 18 -9.70 12.45 18.78
CA ALA A 18 -9.54 11.26 17.93
C ALA A 18 -10.89 10.62 17.58
N SER A 19 -11.81 10.48 18.55
CA SER A 19 -13.15 9.94 18.28
C SER A 19 -13.95 10.82 17.32
N ALA A 20 -13.93 12.14 17.51
CA ALA A 20 -14.59 13.09 16.61
C ALA A 20 -13.98 13.06 15.20
N HIS A 21 -12.64 13.05 15.11
CA HIS A 21 -11.90 12.95 13.86
C HIS A 21 -12.28 11.68 13.07
N ALA A 22 -12.26 10.53 13.74
CA ALA A 22 -12.65 9.25 13.15
C ALA A 22 -14.11 9.24 12.67
N ALA A 23 -15.03 9.85 13.43
CA ALA A 23 -16.43 9.94 13.04
C ALA A 23 -16.63 10.79 11.78
N ARG A 24 -15.99 11.97 11.73
CA ARG A 24 -16.04 12.86 10.55
C ARG A 24 -15.45 12.19 9.32
N SER A 25 -14.26 11.58 9.45
CA SER A 25 -13.61 10.89 8.34
C SER A 25 -14.47 9.75 7.79
N LYS A 26 -15.16 8.99 8.65
CA LYS A 26 -16.09 7.93 8.22
C LYS A 26 -17.33 8.48 7.51
N SER A 27 -17.80 9.66 7.91
CA SER A 27 -18.97 10.31 7.30
C SER A 27 -18.67 10.99 5.97
N PHE A 28 -17.39 11.20 5.65
CA PHE A 28 -16.97 11.84 4.41
C PHE A 28 -17.34 10.96 3.21
N GLN A 29 -18.20 11.49 2.34
CA GLN A 29 -18.56 10.88 1.08
C GLN A 29 -18.00 11.72 -0.06
N ALA A 30 -17.01 11.17 -0.76
CA ALA A 30 -16.53 11.78 -1.98
C ALA A 30 -17.41 11.37 -3.17
N THR A 31 -17.73 12.31 -4.04
CA THR A 31 -18.54 12.07 -5.23
C THR A 31 -17.79 11.19 -6.23
N LEU A 32 -18.27 9.97 -6.46
CA LEU A 32 -17.74 9.08 -7.50
C LEU A 32 -18.25 9.50 -8.87
N LYS A 33 -17.36 9.98 -9.75
CA LYS A 33 -17.67 10.12 -11.18
C LYS A 33 -17.59 8.75 -11.83
N THR A 34 -18.72 8.18 -12.20
CA THR A 34 -18.75 6.89 -12.92
C THR A 34 -18.46 7.12 -14.40
N LYS A 35 -17.26 6.73 -14.84
CA LYS A 35 -16.99 6.56 -16.27
C LYS A 35 -17.50 5.18 -16.70
N THR A 36 -18.52 5.15 -17.54
CA THR A 36 -19.07 3.89 -18.05
C THR A 36 -18.14 3.31 -19.10
N PHE A 37 -17.70 2.07 -18.90
CA PHE A 37 -16.98 1.30 -19.91
C PHE A 37 -17.97 0.41 -20.65
N ALA A 38 -17.85 0.35 -21.97
CA ALA A 38 -18.75 -0.46 -22.80
C ALA A 38 -18.58 -1.97 -22.55
N ARG A 39 -17.38 -2.43 -22.15
CA ARG A 39 -17.07 -3.84 -21.85
C ARG A 39 -16.07 -3.98 -20.68
N PRO A 40 -16.25 -4.96 -19.77
CA PRO A 40 -15.32 -5.21 -18.65
C PRO A 40 -13.86 -5.47 -19.09
N GLU A 41 -13.66 -6.16 -20.21
CA GLU A 41 -12.32 -6.46 -20.77
C GLU A 41 -11.55 -5.18 -21.14
N GLN A 42 -12.25 -4.18 -21.67
CA GLN A 42 -11.65 -2.89 -22.02
C GLN A 42 -11.22 -2.15 -20.75
N PHE A 43 -12.05 -2.18 -19.71
CA PHE A 43 -11.72 -1.62 -18.40
C PHE A 43 -10.46 -2.29 -17.82
N ALA A 44 -10.43 -3.63 -17.77
CA ALA A 44 -9.28 -4.37 -17.25
C ALA A 44 -7.98 -4.04 -18.03
N THR A 45 -8.07 -3.96 -19.35
CA THR A 45 -6.95 -3.58 -20.22
C THR A 45 -6.42 -2.19 -19.90
N VAL A 46 -7.32 -1.20 -19.75
CA VAL A 46 -6.94 0.18 -19.41
C VAL A 46 -6.31 0.24 -18.02
N MET A 47 -6.88 -0.44 -17.02
CA MET A 47 -6.35 -0.48 -15.66
C MET A 47 -4.97 -1.14 -15.60
N TRP A 48 -4.80 -2.31 -16.23
CA TRP A 48 -3.50 -2.97 -16.30
C TRP A 48 -2.46 -2.09 -16.99
N LYS A 49 -2.84 -1.40 -18.07
CA LYS A 49 -1.95 -0.44 -18.73
C LYS A 49 -1.49 0.65 -17.77
N ARG A 50 -2.40 1.28 -17.02
CA ARG A 50 -2.07 2.32 -16.04
C ARG A 50 -1.13 1.81 -14.93
N ILE A 51 -1.41 0.63 -14.39
CA ILE A 51 -0.56 0.00 -13.37
C ILE A 51 0.83 -0.30 -13.93
N MET A 52 0.92 -0.82 -15.16
CA MET A 52 2.19 -1.09 -15.84
C MET A 52 2.99 0.19 -16.10
N ASP A 53 2.34 1.27 -16.51
CA ASP A 53 3.00 2.56 -16.73
C ASP A 53 3.62 3.07 -15.42
N ARG A 54 2.89 2.99 -14.29
CA ARG A 54 3.44 3.35 -12.96
C ARG A 54 4.60 2.47 -12.51
N LEU A 55 4.56 1.16 -12.82
CA LEU A 55 5.67 0.25 -12.54
C LEU A 55 6.92 0.63 -13.36
N ARG A 56 6.75 0.97 -14.65
CA ARG A 56 7.83 1.43 -15.53
C ARG A 56 8.42 2.76 -15.06
N ASP A 57 7.58 3.72 -14.68
CA ASP A 57 8.01 5.01 -14.11
C ASP A 57 8.84 4.79 -12.83
N SER A 58 8.54 3.72 -12.11
CA SER A 58 9.28 3.29 -10.91
C SER A 58 10.47 2.38 -11.20
N ARG A 59 10.82 2.18 -12.49
CA ARG A 59 11.91 1.33 -12.97
C ARG A 59 11.80 -0.13 -12.48
N VAL A 60 10.58 -0.62 -12.28
CA VAL A 60 10.32 -2.01 -11.91
C VAL A 60 10.22 -2.85 -13.19
N PRO A 61 11.06 -3.89 -13.37
CA PRO A 61 10.92 -4.81 -14.50
C PRO A 61 9.58 -5.54 -14.45
N VAL A 62 8.82 -5.47 -15.55
CA VAL A 62 7.53 -6.12 -15.69
C VAL A 62 7.50 -7.01 -16.93
N ASN A 63 6.88 -8.18 -16.82
CA ASN A 63 6.48 -8.98 -17.98
C ASN A 63 4.96 -8.84 -18.13
N PRO A 64 4.47 -8.03 -19.11
CA PRO A 64 3.06 -7.77 -19.29
C PRO A 64 2.21 -9.03 -19.43
N ALA A 65 2.73 -10.08 -20.08
CA ALA A 65 1.99 -11.31 -20.34
C ALA A 65 1.74 -12.14 -19.06
N LEU A 66 2.64 -12.07 -18.09
CA LEU A 66 2.55 -12.86 -16.86
C LEU A 66 1.80 -12.14 -15.74
N LEU A 67 1.65 -10.83 -15.84
CA LEU A 67 1.18 -10.00 -14.73
C LEU A 67 -0.31 -10.25 -14.41
N PRO A 68 -1.24 -10.25 -15.38
CA PRO A 68 -2.64 -10.61 -15.11
C PRO A 68 -2.81 -12.04 -14.61
N VAL A 69 -2.03 -12.99 -15.14
CA VAL A 69 -2.12 -14.41 -14.79
C VAL A 69 -1.64 -14.68 -13.35
N ARG A 70 -0.56 -14.01 -12.92
CA ARG A 70 0.05 -14.23 -11.59
C ARG A 70 -0.55 -13.38 -10.48
N HIS A 71 -1.30 -12.34 -10.84
CA HIS A 71 -1.86 -11.36 -9.90
C HIS A 71 -3.38 -11.24 -10.00
N ARG A 72 -4.04 -12.40 -10.09
CA ARG A 72 -5.52 -12.50 -10.15
C ARG A 72 -6.25 -11.90 -8.96
N PHE A 73 -5.55 -11.62 -7.84
CA PHE A 73 -6.15 -11.02 -6.65
C PHE A 73 -6.76 -9.62 -6.89
N LEU A 74 -6.44 -8.93 -7.98
CA LEU A 74 -7.08 -7.65 -8.32
C LEU A 74 -8.42 -7.81 -9.03
N HIS A 75 -8.77 -9.00 -9.55
CA HIS A 75 -10.07 -9.33 -10.16
C HIS A 75 -10.63 -8.30 -11.16
N LEU A 76 -9.76 -7.60 -11.91
CA LEU A 76 -10.16 -6.48 -12.78
C LEU A 76 -11.15 -6.87 -13.89
N GLU A 77 -11.05 -8.10 -14.40
CA GLU A 77 -11.92 -8.63 -15.46
C GLU A 77 -13.36 -8.87 -14.98
N SER A 78 -13.55 -9.06 -13.67
CA SER A 78 -14.83 -9.30 -13.01
C SER A 78 -15.30 -8.12 -12.17
N ALA A 79 -14.69 -6.94 -12.33
CA ALA A 79 -15.06 -5.75 -11.57
C ALA A 79 -16.48 -5.32 -11.93
N SER A 80 -17.35 -5.24 -10.92
CA SER A 80 -18.68 -4.64 -11.06
C SER A 80 -18.59 -3.14 -11.39
N PRO A 81 -19.65 -2.51 -11.94
CA PRO A 81 -19.60 -1.07 -12.24
C PRO A 81 -19.20 -0.17 -11.06
N PRO A 82 -19.66 -0.39 -9.80
CA PRO A 82 -19.18 0.37 -8.65
C PRO A 82 -17.68 0.17 -8.38
N GLN A 83 -17.19 -1.07 -8.46
CA GLN A 83 -15.76 -1.38 -8.29
C GLN A 83 -14.91 -0.73 -9.39
N ALA A 84 -15.38 -0.75 -10.63
CA ALA A 84 -14.71 -0.09 -11.74
C ALA A 84 -14.61 1.43 -11.51
N ALA A 85 -15.64 2.07 -10.96
CA ALA A 85 -15.60 3.48 -10.60
C ALA A 85 -14.52 3.77 -9.54
N VAL A 86 -14.43 2.95 -8.50
CA VAL A 86 -13.39 3.06 -7.46
C VAL A 86 -11.99 2.83 -8.03
N PHE A 87 -11.81 1.83 -8.88
CA PHE A 87 -10.53 1.61 -9.56
C PHE A 87 -10.12 2.79 -10.44
N ASN A 88 -11.05 3.46 -11.12
CA ASN A 88 -10.69 4.68 -11.85
C ASN A 88 -10.31 5.80 -10.87
N LYS A 89 -11.09 5.99 -9.81
CA LYS A 89 -10.81 7.02 -8.80
C LYS A 89 -9.45 6.82 -8.15
N ILE A 90 -9.06 5.60 -7.78
CA ILE A 90 -7.76 5.34 -7.15
C ILE A 90 -6.58 5.56 -8.12
N ILE A 91 -6.83 5.44 -9.43
CA ILE A 91 -5.84 5.75 -10.46
C ILE A 91 -5.73 7.26 -10.73
N GLU A 92 -6.83 8.00 -10.65
CA GLU A 92 -6.88 9.44 -10.97
C GLU A 92 -6.58 10.31 -9.75
N SER A 93 -7.19 10.01 -8.61
CA SER A 93 -7.13 10.75 -7.34
C SER A 93 -6.92 9.79 -6.14
N PRO A 94 -5.73 9.17 -6.02
CA PRO A 94 -5.44 8.20 -4.95
C PRO A 94 -5.62 8.75 -3.53
N LEU A 95 -5.35 10.05 -3.31
CA LEU A 95 -5.51 10.69 -2.00
C LEU A 95 -6.97 10.91 -1.60
N GLU A 96 -7.87 11.10 -2.57
CA GLU A 96 -9.31 11.32 -2.31
C GLU A 96 -10.08 10.00 -2.16
N THR A 97 -9.44 8.86 -2.44
CA THR A 97 -10.09 7.56 -2.32
C THR A 97 -10.16 7.17 -0.85
N THR A 98 -11.35 6.90 -0.31
CA THR A 98 -11.54 6.55 1.12
C THR A 98 -11.19 5.09 1.39
N ASP A 99 -11.02 4.72 2.66
CA ASP A 99 -10.76 3.31 3.01
C ASP A 99 -11.93 2.40 2.66
N GLU A 100 -13.15 2.89 2.82
CA GLU A 100 -14.38 2.20 2.49
C GLU A 100 -14.47 1.93 0.99
N GLU A 101 -14.06 2.90 0.16
CA GLU A 101 -13.95 2.71 -1.29
C GLU A 101 -12.87 1.68 -1.61
N VAL A 102 -11.65 1.79 -1.05
CA VAL A 102 -10.59 0.80 -1.30
C VAL A 102 -11.05 -0.61 -0.91
N ARG A 103 -11.82 -0.75 0.18
CA ARG A 103 -12.39 -2.04 0.62
C ARG A 103 -13.32 -2.69 -0.42
N THR A 104 -13.91 -1.91 -1.33
CA THR A 104 -14.76 -2.47 -2.39
C THR A 104 -13.95 -3.19 -3.49
N ILE A 105 -12.71 -2.78 -3.71
CA ILE A 105 -11.83 -3.32 -4.77
C ILE A 105 -10.73 -4.23 -4.23
N LEU A 106 -10.39 -4.09 -2.95
CA LEU A 106 -9.46 -4.93 -2.21
C LEU A 106 -10.18 -5.40 -0.94
N PRO A 107 -10.28 -6.70 -0.66
CA PRO A 107 -10.89 -7.18 0.59
C PRO A 107 -9.96 -6.85 1.77
N LEU A 108 -10.25 -5.69 2.39
CA LEU A 108 -9.52 -5.15 3.53
C LEU A 108 -10.17 -5.60 4.84
N GLU A 109 -9.38 -6.25 5.69
CA GLU A 109 -9.75 -6.55 7.08
C GLU A 109 -8.89 -5.72 8.02
N GLU A 110 -9.51 -5.08 9.02
CA GLU A 110 -8.74 -4.31 10.01
C GLU A 110 -7.90 -5.26 10.87
N ALA A 111 -6.61 -4.97 10.97
CA ALA A 111 -5.67 -5.78 11.72
C ALA A 111 -5.98 -5.67 13.22
N THR A 112 -5.99 -6.80 13.92
CA THR A 112 -6.20 -6.88 15.36
C THR A 112 -4.95 -7.44 16.05
N ALA A 113 -4.89 -7.32 17.38
CA ALA A 113 -3.79 -7.90 18.14
C ALA A 113 -3.66 -9.43 17.93
N ASP A 114 -4.75 -10.09 17.56
CA ASP A 114 -4.85 -11.54 17.37
C ASP A 114 -4.52 -11.98 15.92
N SER A 115 -4.12 -11.05 15.03
CA SER A 115 -3.79 -11.36 13.63
C SER A 115 -2.50 -12.16 13.43
N LEU A 116 -1.73 -12.46 14.50
CA LEU A 116 -0.52 -13.27 14.37
C LEU A 116 -0.88 -14.73 14.07
N ARG A 117 -0.39 -15.25 12.94
CA ARG A 117 -0.56 -16.66 12.55
C ARG A 117 0.77 -17.21 12.07
N GLU A 118 1.28 -18.22 12.76
CA GLU A 118 2.50 -18.96 12.41
C GLU A 118 2.18 -20.05 11.36
N ASP A 119 1.65 -19.67 10.21
CA ASP A 119 1.21 -20.58 9.15
C ASP A 119 2.10 -20.57 7.90
N GLY A 120 3.30 -20.02 8.01
CA GLY A 120 4.26 -19.92 6.90
C GLY A 120 3.83 -18.92 5.81
N THR A 121 2.74 -18.17 6.02
CA THR A 121 2.21 -17.27 5.00
C THR A 121 2.85 -15.90 5.00
N HIS A 122 2.91 -15.29 3.82
CA HIS A 122 3.25 -13.88 3.65
C HIS A 122 1.97 -13.10 3.36
N ARG A 123 1.79 -12.01 4.10
CA ARG A 123 0.62 -11.14 3.99
C ARG A 123 1.04 -9.73 3.62
N PHE A 124 0.05 -8.97 3.18
CA PHE A 124 0.20 -7.59 2.73
C PHE A 124 -0.77 -6.72 3.49
N TYR A 125 -0.36 -5.50 3.78
CA TYR A 125 -1.17 -4.57 4.55
C TYR A 125 -1.09 -3.16 3.99
N ILE A 126 -2.12 -2.37 4.31
CA ILE A 126 -2.20 -0.94 4.08
C ILE A 126 -2.30 -0.26 5.43
N ARG A 127 -1.49 0.76 5.66
CA ARG A 127 -1.73 1.74 6.72
C ARG A 127 -2.38 2.95 6.08
N SER A 128 -3.44 3.46 6.68
CA SER A 128 -4.20 4.60 6.20
C SER A 128 -4.26 5.68 7.27
N PHE A 129 -3.83 6.88 6.89
CA PHE A 129 -3.86 8.08 7.70
C PHE A 129 -4.87 9.01 7.04
N SER A 130 -5.98 9.25 7.73
CA SER A 130 -6.98 10.22 7.31
C SER A 130 -6.58 11.59 7.83
N LEU A 131 -6.55 12.60 6.97
CA LEU A 131 -6.24 13.98 7.33
C LEU A 131 -7.29 14.88 6.69
N THR A 132 -7.59 16.03 7.31
CA THR A 132 -8.18 17.13 6.56
C THR A 132 -7.15 17.76 5.63
N VAL A 133 -7.60 18.46 4.59
CA VAL A 133 -6.71 19.21 3.70
C VAL A 133 -5.89 20.26 4.48
N THR A 134 -6.49 20.91 5.49
CA THR A 134 -5.76 21.82 6.40
C THR A 134 -4.61 21.11 7.09
N GLN A 135 -4.87 19.96 7.74
CA GLN A 135 -3.83 19.19 8.42
C GLN A 135 -2.73 18.74 7.46
N LEU A 136 -3.09 18.35 6.22
CA LEU A 136 -2.09 17.97 5.22
C LEU A 136 -1.25 19.17 4.77
N LYS A 137 -1.82 20.37 4.63
CA LYS A 137 -1.09 21.61 4.34
C LYS A 137 -0.08 21.92 5.43
N ASP A 138 -0.49 21.87 6.70
CA ASP A 138 0.40 22.09 7.85
C ASP A 138 1.55 21.06 7.89
N VAL A 139 1.23 19.79 7.62
CA VAL A 139 2.24 18.73 7.50
C VAL A 139 3.21 19.03 6.36
N ASN A 140 2.72 19.46 5.20
CA ASN A 140 3.53 19.76 4.02
C ASN A 140 4.51 20.91 4.25
N GLU A 141 4.13 21.95 5.00
CA GLU A 141 5.03 23.06 5.33
C GLU A 141 6.27 22.61 6.12
N CYS A 142 6.12 21.55 6.92
CA CYS A 142 7.21 20.95 7.68
C CYS A 142 7.98 19.88 6.89
N PHE A 143 7.57 19.58 5.66
CA PHE A 143 8.02 18.42 4.90
C PHE A 143 8.68 18.79 3.58
N TYR A 144 9.65 17.97 3.15
CA TYR A 144 10.46 18.24 1.94
C TYR A 144 9.71 17.89 0.63
N LYS A 145 10.37 18.11 -0.51
CA LYS A 145 9.96 17.95 -1.94
C LYS A 145 8.81 16.99 -2.32
N GLU A 146 8.57 15.92 -1.58
CA GLU A 146 7.44 15.02 -1.85
C GLU A 146 6.09 15.61 -1.43
N ALA A 147 6.10 16.62 -0.56
CA ALA A 147 4.97 17.46 -0.22
C ALA A 147 4.38 18.19 -1.44
N ASP A 148 5.19 18.54 -2.44
CA ASP A 148 4.72 19.27 -3.63
C ASP A 148 3.63 18.51 -4.38
N LEU A 149 3.75 17.18 -4.46
CA LEU A 149 2.74 16.36 -5.13
C LEU A 149 1.46 16.24 -4.31
N TRP A 150 1.57 16.16 -2.99
CA TRP A 150 0.42 16.17 -2.10
C TRP A 150 -0.30 17.51 -2.15
N ALA A 151 0.44 18.63 -2.11
CA ALA A 151 -0.10 19.98 -2.23
C ALA A 151 -0.89 20.14 -3.54
N ARG A 152 -0.29 19.78 -4.68
CA ARG A 152 -0.98 19.82 -6.00
C ARG A 152 -2.22 18.95 -6.05
N ALA A 153 -2.17 17.77 -5.44
CA ALA A 153 -3.29 16.84 -5.44
C ALA A 153 -4.50 17.34 -4.64
N VAL A 154 -4.31 18.33 -3.74
CA VAL A 154 -5.39 18.89 -2.92
C VAL A 154 -5.76 20.34 -3.28
N GLU A 155 -5.18 20.92 -4.33
CA GLU A 155 -5.45 22.30 -4.77
C GLU A 155 -6.94 22.56 -5.07
N ALA A 156 -7.66 21.54 -5.54
CA ALA A 156 -9.09 21.64 -5.87
C ALA A 156 -10.03 21.30 -4.72
N LEU A 157 -9.50 20.94 -3.54
CA LEU A 157 -10.26 20.54 -2.37
C LEU A 157 -10.42 21.70 -1.38
N THR A 158 -11.46 21.63 -0.55
CA THR A 158 -11.69 22.55 0.55
C THR A 158 -10.87 22.15 1.78
N ASP A 159 -10.65 23.09 2.69
CA ASP A 159 -9.81 22.91 3.88
C ASP A 159 -10.34 21.84 4.85
N GLU A 160 -11.66 21.58 4.80
CA GLU A 160 -12.39 20.61 5.59
C GLU A 160 -12.51 19.22 4.93
N ASP A 161 -12.20 19.10 3.63
CA ASP A 161 -12.24 17.82 2.93
C ASP A 161 -11.19 16.85 3.50
N PHE A 162 -11.50 15.55 3.43
CA PHE A 162 -10.59 14.50 3.89
C PHE A 162 -9.79 13.88 2.76
N VAL A 163 -8.53 13.59 3.07
CA VAL A 163 -7.58 12.89 2.21
C VAL A 163 -6.90 11.77 2.98
N PHE A 164 -6.44 10.75 2.25
CA PHE A 164 -5.97 9.49 2.81
C PHE A 164 -4.55 9.21 2.35
N ILE A 165 -3.58 9.53 3.21
CA ILE A 165 -2.17 9.19 3.01
C ILE A 165 -1.98 7.72 3.39
N ARG A 166 -1.28 6.96 2.54
CA ARG A 166 -1.18 5.51 2.71
C ARG A 166 0.25 5.00 2.67
N TYR A 167 0.43 3.84 3.27
CA TYR A 167 1.64 3.02 3.19
C TYR A 167 1.26 1.57 2.91
N VAL A 168 1.93 0.94 1.95
CA VAL A 168 1.80 -0.49 1.66
C VAL A 168 3.00 -1.23 2.25
N GLY A 169 2.77 -2.35 2.90
CA GLY A 169 3.85 -3.22 3.34
C GLY A 169 3.52 -4.69 3.23
N THR A 170 4.52 -5.50 3.55
CA THR A 170 4.40 -6.94 3.70
C THR A 170 4.98 -7.38 5.04
N TYR A 171 4.47 -8.49 5.57
CA TYR A 171 5.03 -9.15 6.74
C TYR A 171 5.03 -10.67 6.52
N GLY A 172 6.02 -11.33 7.12
CA GLY A 172 6.19 -12.79 7.05
C GLY A 172 5.58 -13.51 8.25
N PRO A 173 5.82 -14.83 8.37
CA PRO A 173 5.08 -15.70 9.31
C PRO A 173 5.24 -15.37 10.80
N SER A 174 6.34 -14.71 11.17
CA SER A 174 6.70 -14.39 12.56
C SER A 174 6.34 -12.96 12.99
N SER A 175 5.55 -12.25 12.19
CA SER A 175 5.19 -10.85 12.43
C SER A 175 3.70 -10.63 12.13
N SER A 176 3.17 -9.47 12.53
CA SER A 176 1.82 -9.01 12.15
C SER A 176 1.87 -7.59 11.56
N ALA A 177 0.80 -7.17 10.88
CA ALA A 177 0.71 -5.82 10.33
C ALA A 177 0.78 -4.74 11.43
N LEU A 178 0.08 -4.96 12.55
CA LEU A 178 0.14 -4.09 13.73
C LEU A 178 1.52 -4.11 14.39
N GLY A 179 2.16 -5.28 14.51
CA GLY A 179 3.52 -5.38 15.05
C GLY A 179 4.49 -4.49 14.27
N ARG A 180 4.46 -4.56 12.93
CA ARG A 180 5.25 -3.68 12.07
C ARG A 180 4.90 -2.20 12.25
N PHE A 181 3.62 -1.89 12.45
CA PHE A 181 3.19 -0.51 12.67
C PHE A 181 3.77 0.07 13.97
N TYR A 182 3.73 -0.69 15.07
CA TYR A 182 4.31 -0.29 16.33
C TYR A 182 5.85 -0.24 16.31
N GLU A 183 6.49 -1.19 15.62
CA GLU A 183 7.94 -1.14 15.38
C GLU A 183 8.32 0.15 14.66
N ASP A 184 7.63 0.53 13.59
CA ASP A 184 7.93 1.77 12.88
C ASP A 184 7.68 3.00 13.76
N LEU A 185 6.57 3.03 14.52
CA LEU A 185 6.28 4.13 15.44
C LEU A 185 7.37 4.36 16.50
N THR A 186 7.97 3.27 17.00
CA THR A 186 8.92 3.33 18.11
C THR A 186 10.38 3.41 17.66
N GLN A 187 10.73 2.76 16.54
CA GLN A 187 12.12 2.57 16.12
C GLN A 187 12.49 3.46 14.93
N ARG A 188 11.54 3.85 14.08
CA ARG A 188 11.84 4.54 12.83
C ARG A 188 11.88 6.06 13.02
N SER A 189 13.06 6.55 13.39
CA SER A 189 13.29 7.98 13.62
C SER A 189 13.78 8.75 12.38
N THR A 190 14.15 8.05 11.30
CA THR A 190 14.77 8.63 10.10
C THR A 190 13.99 8.32 8.82
N GLY A 191 14.38 9.05 7.77
CA GLY A 191 13.70 9.00 6.48
C GLY A 191 12.30 9.57 6.55
N VAL A 192 11.54 9.36 5.48
CA VAL A 192 10.30 10.09 5.25
C VAL A 192 9.18 9.59 6.13
N PHE A 193 9.10 8.28 6.32
CA PHE A 193 8.15 7.71 7.26
C PHE A 193 8.36 8.29 8.66
N GLY A 194 9.60 8.27 9.18
CA GLY A 194 9.92 8.82 10.50
C GLY A 194 9.68 10.32 10.60
N ALA A 195 10.03 11.10 9.57
CA ALA A 195 9.72 12.52 9.53
C ALA A 195 8.19 12.78 9.54
N PHE A 196 7.41 12.00 8.79
CA PHE A 196 5.96 12.14 8.73
C PHE A 196 5.31 11.90 10.09
N PHE A 197 5.74 10.85 10.81
CA PHE A 197 5.26 10.60 12.18
C PHE A 197 5.63 11.70 13.15
N LYS A 198 6.87 12.21 13.09
CA LYS A 198 7.30 13.31 13.96
C LYS A 198 6.44 14.55 13.74
N THR A 199 6.17 14.89 12.47
CA THR A 199 5.31 16.02 12.12
C THR A 199 3.88 15.80 12.57
N LEU A 200 3.28 14.62 12.33
CA LEU A 200 1.95 14.30 12.82
C LEU A 200 1.86 14.34 14.35
N ALA A 201 2.84 13.79 15.06
CA ALA A 201 2.85 13.80 16.52
C ALA A 201 2.90 15.23 17.10
N MET A 202 3.47 16.18 16.35
CA MET A 202 3.57 17.58 16.73
C MET A 202 2.32 18.39 16.36
N LEU A 203 1.73 18.14 15.18
CA LEU A 203 0.69 19.00 14.60
C LEU A 203 -0.72 18.41 14.65
N ALA A 204 -0.84 17.08 14.57
CA ALA A 204 -2.12 16.39 14.40
C ALA A 204 -2.06 14.96 14.98
N SER A 205 -1.77 14.83 16.28
CA SER A 205 -1.57 13.53 16.93
C SER A 205 -2.80 12.61 16.83
N GLU A 206 -4.00 13.19 16.73
CA GLU A 206 -5.24 12.46 16.52
C GLU A 206 -5.26 11.65 15.21
N VAL A 207 -4.47 12.05 14.20
CA VAL A 207 -4.30 11.30 12.95
C VAL A 207 -3.54 10.00 13.21
N ILE A 208 -2.55 10.02 14.09
CA ILE A 208 -1.82 8.80 14.51
C ILE A 208 -2.76 7.89 15.30
N ASP A 209 -3.51 8.46 16.25
CA ASP A 209 -4.44 7.72 17.10
C ASP A 209 -5.59 7.07 16.32
N THR A 210 -5.97 7.67 15.19
CA THR A 210 -7.03 7.18 14.30
C THR A 210 -6.51 6.47 13.06
N ALA A 211 -5.19 6.29 12.95
CA ALA A 211 -4.59 5.56 11.85
C ALA A 211 -5.06 4.11 11.85
N LYS A 212 -5.43 3.61 10.68
CA LYS A 212 -5.94 2.24 10.52
C LYS A 212 -4.92 1.39 9.81
N VAL A 213 -4.83 0.13 10.22
CA VAL A 213 -3.99 -0.88 9.58
C VAL A 213 -4.91 -1.98 9.07
N TYR A 214 -4.87 -2.22 7.76
CA TYR A 214 -5.69 -3.23 7.12
C TYR A 214 -4.83 -4.31 6.48
N GLU A 215 -5.24 -5.57 6.61
CA GLU A 215 -4.68 -6.68 5.84
C GLU A 215 -5.46 -6.87 4.54
N ILE A 216 -4.74 -7.23 3.47
CA ILE A 216 -5.32 -7.48 2.15
C ILE A 216 -5.46 -9.00 1.99
N THR A 217 -6.63 -9.53 2.34
CA THR A 217 -6.79 -10.97 2.56
C THR A 217 -6.56 -11.80 1.31
N ASN A 218 -7.08 -11.35 0.16
CA ASN A 218 -6.91 -12.04 -1.12
C ASN A 218 -5.51 -11.90 -1.75
N ALA A 219 -4.66 -11.02 -1.19
CA ALA A 219 -3.27 -10.87 -1.61
C ALA A 219 -2.33 -11.81 -0.83
N THR A 220 -2.82 -12.61 0.12
CA THR A 220 -2.01 -13.55 0.89
C THR A 220 -1.29 -14.56 -0.01
N LEU A 221 -0.04 -14.87 0.34
CA LEU A 221 0.77 -15.90 -0.28
C LEU A 221 0.98 -17.03 0.71
N GLN A 222 0.58 -18.24 0.31
CA GLN A 222 0.76 -19.45 1.10
C GLN A 222 1.92 -20.28 0.54
N PRO A 223 2.66 -20.98 1.41
CA PRO A 223 3.65 -21.95 0.96
C PRO A 223 2.97 -23.09 0.20
N LEU A 224 3.67 -23.67 -0.80
CA LEU A 224 3.11 -24.77 -1.61
C LEU A 224 3.05 -26.10 -0.84
N SER A 225 3.93 -26.26 0.15
CA SER A 225 3.97 -27.37 1.09
C SER A 225 4.61 -26.91 2.40
N VAL A 226 4.54 -27.74 3.44
CA VAL A 226 5.11 -27.44 4.77
C VAL A 226 6.61 -27.11 4.70
N ASP A 227 7.33 -27.69 3.73
CA ASP A 227 8.77 -27.52 3.57
C ASP A 227 9.19 -26.46 2.53
N LEU A 228 8.24 -25.84 1.83
CA LEU A 228 8.52 -24.90 0.75
C LEU A 228 8.10 -23.48 1.12
N GLU A 229 9.09 -22.64 1.43
CA GLU A 229 8.87 -21.22 1.68
C GLU A 229 8.29 -20.49 0.45
N VAL A 230 7.52 -19.43 0.71
CA VAL A 230 7.04 -18.53 -0.34
C VAL A 230 8.23 -17.85 -0.99
N SER A 231 8.33 -17.92 -2.32
CA SER A 231 9.39 -17.23 -3.05
C SER A 231 9.38 -15.72 -2.78
N GLN A 232 10.50 -15.19 -2.26
CA GLN A 232 10.65 -13.75 -2.01
C GLN A 232 10.41 -12.91 -3.27
N SER A 233 10.76 -13.41 -4.46
CA SER A 233 10.48 -12.71 -5.72
C SER A 233 8.99 -12.50 -5.97
N LEU A 234 8.15 -13.45 -5.54
CA LEU A 234 6.71 -13.35 -5.66
C LEU A 234 6.13 -12.36 -4.66
N VAL A 235 6.66 -12.35 -3.43
CA VAL A 235 6.32 -11.37 -2.38
C VAL A 235 6.62 -9.95 -2.88
N ASP A 236 7.86 -9.72 -3.34
CA ASP A 236 8.31 -8.42 -3.84
C ASP A 236 7.46 -7.95 -5.03
N LYS A 237 7.14 -8.84 -5.98
CA LYS A 237 6.30 -8.51 -7.14
C LYS A 237 4.88 -8.11 -6.73
N ARG A 238 4.30 -8.80 -5.76
CA ARG A 238 2.96 -8.51 -5.27
C ARG A 238 2.91 -7.18 -4.50
N GLU A 239 3.91 -6.91 -3.66
CA GLU A 239 4.04 -5.62 -2.98
C GLU A 239 4.20 -4.46 -3.99
N ARG A 240 5.09 -4.61 -4.97
CA ARG A 240 5.30 -3.63 -6.06
C ARG A 240 4.00 -3.32 -6.81
N LEU A 241 3.19 -4.35 -7.04
CA LEU A 241 1.93 -4.19 -7.73
C LEU A 241 0.92 -3.38 -6.91
N LEU A 242 0.81 -3.67 -5.62
CA LEU A 242 -0.04 -2.92 -4.69
C LEU A 242 0.39 -1.46 -4.58
N ILE A 243 1.70 -1.22 -4.48
CA ILE A 243 2.29 0.14 -4.47
C ILE A 243 1.97 0.88 -5.78
N ALA A 244 2.04 0.20 -6.92
CA ALA A 244 1.69 0.81 -8.22
C ALA A 244 0.20 1.10 -8.36
N LEU A 245 -0.68 0.22 -7.84
CA LEU A 245 -2.12 0.45 -7.82
C LEU A 245 -2.50 1.71 -7.05
N LEU A 246 -1.88 1.93 -5.88
CA LEU A 246 -2.15 3.09 -5.02
C LEU A 246 -1.32 4.34 -5.35
N ASP A 247 -0.54 4.29 -6.44
CA ASP A 247 0.40 5.33 -6.86
C ASP A 247 1.49 5.68 -5.84
N ARG A 248 2.67 5.04 -6.01
CA ARG A 248 3.86 5.31 -5.19
C ARG A 248 4.15 6.79 -4.94
N ARG A 249 3.86 7.66 -5.91
CA ARG A 249 4.19 9.10 -5.82
C ARG A 249 3.48 9.81 -4.68
N VAL A 250 2.31 9.29 -4.25
CA VAL A 250 1.56 9.86 -3.13
C VAL A 250 1.59 8.97 -1.88
N LEU A 251 2.20 7.79 -1.94
CA LEU A 251 2.41 6.91 -0.79
C LEU A 251 3.59 7.36 0.07
N LEU A 252 3.59 6.92 1.32
CA LEU A 252 4.76 7.02 2.20
C LEU A 252 5.88 6.02 1.82
N ASN A 253 5.61 5.10 0.89
CA ASN A 253 6.59 4.16 0.34
C ASN A 253 7.67 4.89 -0.46
N ARG A 254 8.93 4.83 0.00
CA ARG A 254 10.06 5.44 -0.71
C ARG A 254 10.63 4.57 -1.82
N GLN A 255 10.59 3.26 -1.61
CA GLN A 255 10.97 2.28 -2.61
C GLN A 255 9.72 1.75 -3.32
N ALA A 256 9.90 1.25 -4.54
CA ALA A 256 8.80 0.65 -5.28
C ALA A 256 8.31 -0.69 -4.69
N GLY A 257 8.94 -1.17 -3.62
CA GLY A 257 8.67 -2.45 -2.98
C GLY A 257 9.80 -3.46 -3.22
N GLY A 258 9.81 -4.49 -2.38
CA GLY A 258 10.79 -5.57 -2.37
C GLY A 258 12.12 -5.21 -1.72
N PHE A 259 12.72 -6.20 -1.05
CA PHE A 259 14.00 -6.06 -0.35
C PHE A 259 15.20 -6.01 -1.32
N PHE A 260 15.04 -6.66 -2.48
CA PHE A 260 16.07 -6.69 -3.52
C PHE A 260 15.72 -5.70 -4.62
N ALA A 261 16.34 -4.52 -4.58
CA ALA A 261 16.62 -3.80 -5.81
C ALA A 261 17.43 -4.78 -6.68
N THR A 262 16.80 -5.32 -7.73
CA THR A 262 17.34 -6.41 -8.54
C THR A 262 18.72 -6.04 -9.08
N TRP A 263 19.77 -6.52 -8.43
CA TRP A 263 21.05 -6.72 -9.08
C TRP A 263 20.90 -7.95 -9.96
N THR A 264 20.62 -7.74 -11.25
CA THR A 264 20.80 -8.78 -12.25
C THR A 264 22.28 -8.81 -12.59
N ALA A 265 23.01 -9.84 -12.13
CA ALA A 265 24.35 -10.08 -12.62
C ALA A 265 24.32 -10.14 -14.17
N PRO A 266 25.24 -9.46 -14.87
CA PRO A 266 25.29 -9.53 -16.33
C PRO A 266 25.39 -11.00 -16.73
N ALA A 267 24.57 -11.40 -17.70
CA ALA A 267 24.59 -12.76 -18.23
C ALA A 267 26.02 -13.09 -18.63
N VAL A 268 26.65 -14.03 -17.91
CA VAL A 268 27.92 -14.60 -18.34
C VAL A 268 27.60 -15.39 -19.59
N THR A 269 27.78 -14.75 -20.74
CA THR A 269 27.82 -15.41 -22.04
C THR A 269 28.94 -16.43 -21.95
N ARG A 270 28.60 -17.68 -21.65
CA ARG A 270 29.54 -18.79 -21.80
C ARG A 270 29.84 -18.90 -23.28
N LEU A 271 30.92 -18.27 -23.72
CA LEU A 271 31.55 -18.58 -24.98
C LEU A 271 31.87 -20.07 -24.95
N ARG A 272 31.11 -20.86 -25.72
CA ARG A 272 31.49 -22.23 -26.06
C ARG A 272 32.78 -22.12 -26.86
N THR A 273 33.91 -22.36 -26.21
CA THR A 273 35.14 -22.73 -26.90
C THR A 273 34.93 -24.14 -27.46
N SER A 274 34.71 -24.24 -28.77
CA SER A 274 34.83 -25.50 -29.49
C SER A 274 36.31 -25.88 -29.51
N GLU A 275 36.69 -26.94 -28.80
CA GLU A 275 37.98 -27.61 -29.02
C GLU A 275 37.91 -28.38 -30.36
N PRO A 276 38.98 -28.33 -31.18
CA PRO A 276 39.08 -29.19 -32.35
C PRO A 276 39.47 -30.61 -31.92
N ALA A 277 38.73 -31.61 -32.42
CA ALA A 277 39.09 -33.00 -32.28
C ALA A 277 40.42 -33.28 -33.01
N SER A 278 41.32 -33.96 -32.31
CA SER A 278 42.55 -34.57 -32.87
C SER A 278 42.28 -36.03 -33.22
#